data_AF-A0A381U1B3-F1
#
_entry.id   AF-A0A381U1B3-F1
#
_cell.length_a   1.000
_cell.length_b   1.000
_cell.length_c   1.000
_cell.angle_alpha   90.00
_cell.angle_beta   90.00
_cell.angle_gamma   90.00
#
_symmetry.space_group_name_H-M   'P 1'
#
loop_
_entity.id
_entity.type
_entity.pdbx_description
1 polymer ?
#
loop_
_entity_poly.entity_id
_entity_poly.type
_entity_poly.pdbx_seq_one_letter_code
_entity_poly.pdbx_strand_id
1 'polypeptide(L)'
;MKKLIFIAWPSDPFNYRSVQRLIIITVLWVGFILQAVAAETLSSGVLAKGTQWETAFYRRDSGVAGPVVLVTGGIHGNEPAGARAADQIRHWPLKKGRLIVVPRANIPGLKAGTRYMPGESKLLHNLNRNFPMTDGELAAKGVLATTLWEFVESSEPDWLIDLHEGIDFHQINSESVGSSIIDVKGEAAESVVPRMLQVVNAEISDPKKKLVRLRYPVNGSLARAAHERLQAVSMILETTSKDQPMSTRTRQHRLMMHTLLGQLGMIDGPAHLLLPADKSELRIAVYDAGGVGKRGPRNLDRVFSKTKSLMRRVGVADIRDGVLGQFDLVIFPGGSGSKQAAALEEEGREVVKQFVEAGGGYMGICAGAFLAASNYSWSLGISNHKTFCETIDVSGIGRKSMWFRGGSAPVTMELTDEGRTILGDFDGIFEVRYQNGPIMSPMDRQGLGNFRSLAHFRSEVSKYKPQEGTMINTPAVIVGEYGDGRVLCISPHPESTDALNRLVQNAVRWTARRR
;
A
#
# COMPACT_ATOMS: atom_id res chain seq x y z
N MET A 1 -70.54 51.70 -30.52
CA MET A 1 -71.60 52.69 -30.20
C MET A 1 -71.10 53.60 -29.08
N LYS A 2 -71.45 54.90 -29.11
CA LYS A 2 -71.58 55.88 -28.00
C LYS A 2 -70.60 55.77 -26.81
N LYS A 3 -69.63 56.68 -26.64
CA LYS A 3 -69.71 58.10 -26.14
C LYS A 3 -69.20 58.17 -24.67
N LEU A 4 -68.51 59.22 -24.19
CA LEU A 4 -67.84 60.39 -24.80
C LEU A 4 -66.94 61.05 -23.71
N ILE A 5 -66.21 62.13 -24.07
CA ILE A 5 -65.59 63.19 -23.23
C ILE A 5 -64.15 62.90 -22.74
N PHE A 6 -63.25 63.90 -22.65
CA PHE A 6 -62.84 65.05 -23.52
C PHE A 6 -61.80 65.92 -22.75
N ILE A 7 -61.00 66.70 -23.51
CA ILE A 7 -60.19 67.90 -23.11
C ILE A 7 -58.87 67.60 -22.37
N ALA A 8 -57.70 68.22 -22.64
CA ALA A 8 -57.24 69.03 -23.81
C ALA A 8 -55.68 69.17 -23.83
N TRP A 9 -55.16 69.89 -24.84
CA TRP A 9 -53.80 70.48 -25.00
C TRP A 9 -54.00 72.02 -25.09
N PRO A 10 -53.09 72.94 -24.69
CA PRO A 10 -51.72 73.10 -25.21
C PRO A 10 -50.69 73.53 -24.11
N SER A 11 -49.44 74.01 -24.31
CA SER A 11 -48.69 74.58 -25.46
C SER A 11 -47.15 74.53 -25.24
N ASP A 12 -46.38 74.67 -26.32
CA ASP A 12 -44.93 75.04 -26.38
C ASP A 12 -44.63 76.44 -25.73
N PRO A 13 -43.38 76.99 -25.67
CA PRO A 13 -42.05 76.44 -26.03
C PRO A 13 -40.87 76.74 -25.04
N PHE A 14 -39.68 76.18 -25.35
CA PHE A 14 -38.30 76.69 -25.12
C PHE A 14 -38.01 77.82 -24.08
N ASN A 15 -37.11 77.60 -23.09
CA ASN A 15 -35.66 77.91 -23.22
C ASN A 15 -34.80 77.81 -21.92
N TYR A 16 -33.63 77.20 -22.08
CA TYR A 16 -32.32 77.49 -21.45
C TYR A 16 -32.00 77.26 -19.96
N ARG A 17 -30.75 76.75 -19.80
CA ARG A 17 -29.81 76.85 -18.66
C ARG A 17 -30.00 75.91 -17.46
N SER A 18 -29.33 74.75 -17.62
CA SER A 18 -28.24 74.28 -16.75
C SER A 18 -28.47 74.24 -15.24
N VAL A 19 -28.50 73.03 -14.67
CA VAL A 19 -27.50 72.56 -13.68
C VAL A 19 -27.57 71.03 -13.58
N GLN A 20 -26.40 70.45 -13.33
CA GLN A 20 -26.06 69.03 -13.20
C GLN A 20 -27.14 68.11 -12.58
N ARG A 21 -27.41 66.98 -13.24
CA ARG A 21 -27.68 65.71 -12.53
C ARG A 21 -26.80 64.60 -13.09
N LEU A 22 -26.09 63.96 -12.17
CA LEU A 22 -25.12 62.90 -12.41
C LEU A 22 -25.83 61.69 -13.04
N ILE A 23 -25.41 61.27 -14.22
CA ILE A 23 -25.74 59.92 -14.70
C ILE A 23 -24.82 58.96 -13.96
N ILE A 24 -25.35 58.27 -12.96
CA ILE A 24 -24.65 57.12 -12.35
C ILE A 24 -24.71 56.00 -13.39
N ILE A 25 -23.70 55.93 -14.25
CA ILE A 25 -23.43 54.74 -15.05
C ILE A 25 -22.86 53.71 -14.07
N THR A 26 -23.74 52.90 -13.48
CA THR A 26 -23.33 51.68 -12.79
C THR A 26 -22.81 50.70 -13.85
N VAL A 27 -21.55 50.86 -14.25
CA VAL A 27 -20.86 49.85 -15.05
C VAL A 27 -20.74 48.62 -14.17
N LEU A 28 -21.69 47.70 -14.32
CA LEU A 28 -21.59 46.35 -13.78
C LEU A 28 -20.45 45.64 -14.51
N TRP A 29 -19.24 45.90 -14.06
CA TRP A 29 -18.10 44.98 -14.17
C TRP A 29 -18.45 43.72 -13.39
N VAL A 30 -19.36 42.90 -13.96
CA VAL A 30 -19.41 41.48 -13.65
C VAL A 30 -18.15 40.91 -14.28
N GLY A 31 -17.05 41.04 -13.54
CA GLY A 31 -15.82 40.31 -13.80
C GLY A 31 -16.11 38.83 -13.65
N PHE A 32 -16.60 38.21 -14.72
CA PHE A 32 -16.46 36.78 -14.93
C PHE A 32 -14.96 36.51 -15.07
N ILE A 33 -14.28 36.48 -13.92
CA ILE A 33 -13.04 35.75 -13.78
C ILE A 33 -13.45 34.31 -14.05
N LEU A 34 -13.22 33.89 -15.29
CA LEU A 34 -12.99 32.50 -15.63
C LEU A 34 -11.80 32.05 -14.78
N GLN A 35 -12.10 31.66 -13.54
CA GLN A 35 -11.27 30.71 -12.82
C GLN A 35 -11.37 29.43 -13.62
N ALA A 36 -10.53 29.34 -14.66
CA ALA A 36 -10.12 28.06 -15.19
C ALA A 36 -9.57 27.31 -13.98
N VAL A 37 -10.38 26.38 -13.45
CA VAL A 37 -9.94 25.43 -12.44
C VAL A 37 -8.80 24.68 -13.11
N ALA A 38 -7.56 25.04 -12.76
CA ALA A 38 -6.39 24.53 -13.43
C ALA A 38 -6.41 23.01 -13.26
N ALA A 39 -6.62 22.30 -14.37
CA ALA A 39 -6.76 20.86 -14.32
C ALA A 39 -5.41 20.27 -13.95
N GLU A 40 -5.39 19.51 -12.85
CA GLU A 40 -4.18 18.89 -12.33
C GLU A 40 -3.49 18.07 -13.42
N THR A 41 -2.27 18.48 -13.77
CA THR A 41 -1.51 17.89 -14.87
C THR A 41 -0.63 16.77 -14.36
N LEU A 42 -0.86 15.56 -14.86
CA LEU A 42 -0.05 14.38 -14.60
C LEU A 42 0.94 14.18 -15.74
N SER A 43 2.22 14.04 -15.42
CA SER A 43 3.25 13.64 -16.38
C SER A 43 4.22 12.64 -15.76
N SER A 44 4.93 11.90 -16.60
CA SER A 44 5.93 10.93 -16.19
C SER A 44 7.05 10.86 -17.20
N GLY A 45 8.20 10.37 -16.77
CA GLY A 45 9.36 10.16 -17.63
C GLY A 45 10.31 9.15 -17.03
N VAL A 46 11.47 9.02 -17.66
CA VAL A 46 12.45 7.98 -17.37
C VAL A 46 13.83 8.61 -17.19
N LEU A 47 14.48 8.31 -16.07
CA LEU A 47 15.87 8.65 -15.75
C LEU A 47 16.78 7.50 -16.15
N ALA A 48 18.03 7.81 -16.51
CA ALA A 48 19.06 6.86 -16.93
C ALA A 48 18.59 5.88 -18.04
N LYS A 49 17.75 6.39 -18.97
CA LYS A 49 17.11 5.62 -20.03
C LYS A 49 18.12 4.86 -20.89
N GLY A 50 17.82 3.60 -21.21
CA GLY A 50 18.70 2.73 -21.99
C GLY A 50 19.89 2.15 -21.22
N THR A 51 19.97 2.37 -19.90
CA THR A 51 20.99 1.77 -19.02
C THR A 51 20.35 0.78 -18.05
N GLN A 52 21.17 -0.03 -17.34
CA GLN A 52 20.65 -0.92 -16.29
C GLN A 52 20.00 -0.18 -15.10
N TRP A 53 20.25 1.13 -14.99
CA TRP A 53 19.75 2.01 -13.93
C TRP A 53 18.43 2.70 -14.28
N GLU A 54 17.81 2.34 -15.42
CA GLU A 54 16.58 2.95 -15.90
C GLU A 54 15.47 2.95 -14.82
N THR A 55 14.96 4.13 -14.48
CA THR A 55 13.91 4.29 -13.46
C THR A 55 12.91 5.39 -13.82
N ALA A 56 11.67 5.24 -13.37
CA ALA A 56 10.58 6.16 -13.69
C ALA A 56 10.44 7.28 -12.64
N PHE A 57 10.22 8.50 -13.12
CA PHE A 57 9.74 9.62 -12.31
C PHE A 57 8.29 9.97 -12.68
N TYR A 58 7.58 10.57 -11.72
CA TYR A 58 6.22 11.07 -11.88
C TYR A 58 6.16 12.51 -11.39
N ARG A 59 5.44 13.37 -12.11
CA ARG A 59 5.17 14.76 -11.73
C ARG A 59 3.67 14.97 -11.71
N ARG A 60 3.20 15.65 -10.67
CA ARG A 60 1.81 16.04 -10.46
C ARG A 60 1.81 17.52 -10.17
N ASP A 61 1.26 18.29 -11.08
CA ASP A 61 1.22 19.75 -11.00
C ASP A 61 -0.24 20.18 -10.85
N SER A 62 -0.56 20.85 -9.74
CA SER A 62 -1.90 21.36 -9.48
C SER A 62 -2.33 22.49 -10.42
N GLY A 63 -1.39 23.12 -11.14
CA GLY A 63 -1.62 24.37 -11.89
C GLY A 63 -1.89 25.59 -11.01
N VAL A 64 -1.80 25.46 -9.68
CA VAL A 64 -1.95 26.54 -8.70
C VAL A 64 -0.60 26.78 -8.01
N ALA A 65 -0.17 28.04 -7.93
CA ALA A 65 1.13 28.40 -7.35
C ALA A 65 1.28 27.88 -5.90
N GLY A 66 2.44 27.27 -5.63
CA GLY A 66 2.78 26.63 -4.35
C GLY A 66 4.10 25.89 -4.46
N PRO A 67 4.57 25.27 -3.37
CA PRO A 67 5.92 24.69 -3.32
C PRO A 67 6.09 23.46 -4.21
N VAL A 68 7.33 23.23 -4.65
CA VAL A 68 7.78 22.02 -5.33
C VAL A 68 8.37 21.06 -4.29
N VAL A 69 7.75 19.90 -4.12
CA VAL A 69 8.23 18.84 -3.23
C VAL A 69 8.69 17.65 -4.05
N LEU A 70 9.97 17.29 -3.93
CA LEU A 70 10.55 16.11 -4.57
C LEU A 70 10.73 14.99 -3.54
N VAL A 71 10.24 13.80 -3.86
CA VAL A 71 10.28 12.61 -2.99
C VAL A 71 11.02 11.47 -3.68
N THR A 72 12.04 10.93 -3.02
CA THR A 72 12.78 9.74 -3.49
C THR A 72 12.52 8.54 -2.60
N GLY A 73 12.49 7.34 -3.20
CA GLY A 73 12.37 6.07 -2.48
C GLY A 73 13.23 4.99 -3.11
N GLY A 74 13.77 4.10 -2.27
CA GLY A 74 14.59 2.97 -2.73
C GLY A 74 15.93 3.40 -3.33
N ILE A 75 16.60 4.39 -2.73
CA ILE A 75 18.01 4.70 -2.98
C ILE A 75 18.88 3.48 -2.62
N HIS A 76 18.61 2.85 -1.47
CA HIS A 76 19.11 1.53 -1.12
C HIS A 76 18.07 0.45 -1.44
N GLY A 77 18.53 -0.70 -1.92
CA GLY A 77 17.66 -1.79 -2.35
C GLY A 77 17.14 -2.72 -1.25
N ASN A 78 17.78 -2.71 -0.08
CA ASN A 78 17.30 -3.42 1.12
C ASN A 78 16.26 -2.61 1.92
N GLU A 79 15.86 -1.44 1.42
CA GLU A 79 14.97 -0.46 2.07
C GLU A 79 13.66 -0.25 1.25
N PRO A 80 12.88 -1.33 1.02
CA PRO A 80 11.72 -1.31 0.13
C PRO A 80 10.48 -0.55 0.65
N ALA A 81 10.39 -0.19 1.94
CA ALA A 81 9.21 0.48 2.48
C ALA A 81 9.07 1.92 1.95
N GLY A 82 10.17 2.68 1.91
CA GLY A 82 10.21 4.01 1.31
C GLY A 82 9.81 3.98 -0.17
N ALA A 83 10.29 2.99 -0.92
CA ALA A 83 9.92 2.78 -2.31
C ALA A 83 8.43 2.46 -2.51
N ARG A 84 7.83 1.67 -1.61
CA ARG A 84 6.38 1.37 -1.64
C ARG A 84 5.53 2.57 -1.20
N ALA A 85 6.02 3.40 -0.27
CA ALA A 85 5.34 4.60 0.17
C ALA A 85 5.33 5.66 -0.93
N ALA A 86 6.46 5.91 -1.59
CA ALA A 86 6.57 6.83 -2.72
C ALA A 86 5.62 6.46 -3.87
N ASP A 87 5.49 5.17 -4.21
CA ASP A 87 4.53 4.68 -5.23
C ASP A 87 3.05 4.84 -4.83
N GLN A 88 2.76 5.10 -3.54
CA GLN A 88 1.42 5.42 -3.05
C GLN A 88 1.21 6.95 -3.02
N ILE A 89 2.18 7.68 -2.49
CA ILE A 89 2.16 9.15 -2.35
C ILE A 89 2.00 9.87 -3.69
N ARG A 90 2.61 9.36 -4.77
CA ARG A 90 2.45 9.94 -6.13
C ARG A 90 1.00 10.00 -6.62
N HIS A 91 0.09 9.24 -6.00
CA HIS A 91 -1.33 9.21 -6.36
C HIS A 91 -2.20 10.17 -5.56
N TRP A 92 -1.65 10.89 -4.57
CA TRP A 92 -2.39 11.88 -3.79
C TRP A 92 -2.74 13.13 -4.62
N PRO A 93 -4.02 13.55 -4.68
CA PRO A 93 -4.42 14.79 -5.37
C PRO A 93 -3.85 16.02 -4.68
N LEU A 94 -3.43 17.01 -5.47
CA LEU A 94 -2.91 18.28 -4.99
C LEU A 94 -3.94 19.42 -5.08
N LYS A 95 -3.79 20.40 -4.20
CA LYS A 95 -4.50 21.69 -4.20
C LYS A 95 -3.67 22.84 -4.72
N LYS A 96 -2.35 22.81 -4.47
CA LYS A 96 -1.38 23.79 -4.93
C LYS A 96 0.02 23.20 -4.99
N GLY A 97 0.90 23.85 -5.74
CA GLY A 97 2.28 23.43 -5.95
C GLY A 97 2.40 22.18 -6.81
N ARG A 98 3.57 21.55 -6.73
CA ARG A 98 3.96 20.41 -7.55
C ARG A 98 4.59 19.31 -6.70
N LEU A 99 4.13 18.07 -6.89
CA LEU A 99 4.73 16.87 -6.30
C LEU A 99 5.50 16.12 -7.38
N ILE A 100 6.78 15.88 -7.13
CA ILE A 100 7.69 15.12 -7.99
C ILE A 100 8.11 13.87 -7.22
N VAL A 101 8.01 12.68 -7.83
CA VAL A 101 8.31 11.43 -7.15
C VAL A 101 9.16 10.51 -8.02
N VAL A 102 10.28 10.02 -7.46
CA VAL A 102 11.09 8.91 -8.02
C VAL A 102 10.92 7.70 -7.08
N PRO A 103 9.94 6.80 -7.31
CA PRO A 103 9.57 5.81 -6.31
C PRO A 103 10.57 4.68 -6.11
N ARG A 104 11.49 4.47 -7.06
CA ARG A 104 12.40 3.32 -7.07
C ARG A 104 13.73 3.73 -7.69
N ALA A 105 14.53 4.54 -7.00
CA ALA A 105 15.78 5.05 -7.56
C ALA A 105 16.72 3.93 -8.03
N ASN A 106 17.00 2.94 -7.18
CA ASN A 106 17.88 1.81 -7.48
C ASN A 106 17.07 0.51 -7.72
N ILE A 107 16.44 0.37 -8.89
CA ILE A 107 15.67 -0.84 -9.26
C ILE A 107 16.49 -2.14 -9.18
N PRO A 108 17.75 -2.21 -9.68
CA PRO A 108 18.57 -3.42 -9.55
C PRO A 108 18.84 -3.80 -8.10
N GLY A 109 19.16 -2.83 -7.23
CA GLY A 109 19.32 -3.03 -5.79
C GLY A 109 18.02 -3.56 -5.15
N LEU A 110 16.87 -2.96 -5.46
CA LEU A 110 15.56 -3.39 -4.94
C LEU A 110 15.20 -4.83 -5.36
N LYS A 111 15.58 -5.24 -6.58
CA LYS A 111 15.42 -6.64 -7.05
C LYS A 111 16.35 -7.60 -6.29
N ALA A 112 17.58 -7.18 -6.01
CA ALA A 112 18.57 -7.98 -5.29
C ALA A 112 18.39 -7.94 -3.75
N GLY A 113 17.57 -7.04 -3.21
CA GLY A 113 17.35 -6.87 -1.77
C GLY A 113 18.61 -6.42 -1.00
N THR A 114 19.50 -5.67 -1.66
CA THR A 114 20.82 -5.27 -1.13
C THR A 114 20.93 -3.75 -1.02
N ARG A 115 21.75 -3.26 -0.08
CA ARG A 115 22.01 -1.82 0.08
C ARG A 115 22.56 -1.15 -1.17
N TYR A 116 23.36 -1.91 -1.91
CA TYR A 116 24.24 -1.38 -2.94
C TYR A 116 23.61 -1.41 -4.34
N MET A 117 24.28 -0.75 -5.29
CA MET A 117 24.08 -0.88 -6.73
C MET A 117 24.82 -2.14 -7.22
N PRO A 118 24.11 -3.22 -7.61
CA PRO A 118 24.75 -4.46 -8.05
C PRO A 118 25.53 -4.26 -9.36
N GLY A 119 26.76 -4.76 -9.42
CA GLY A 119 27.64 -4.62 -10.59
C GLY A 119 28.52 -3.36 -10.59
N GLU A 120 28.28 -2.40 -9.70
CA GLU A 120 29.15 -1.23 -9.54
C GLU A 120 30.42 -1.55 -8.74
N SER A 121 31.47 -0.74 -8.96
CA SER A 121 32.73 -0.86 -8.21
C SER A 121 32.53 -0.53 -6.71
N LYS A 122 33.41 -1.03 -5.83
CA LYS A 122 33.36 -0.74 -4.38
C LYS A 122 33.33 0.77 -4.05
N LEU A 123 33.89 1.62 -4.90
CA LEU A 123 33.90 3.08 -4.70
C LEU A 123 32.55 3.73 -5.03
N LEU A 124 31.78 3.14 -5.96
CA LEU A 124 30.50 3.68 -6.44
C LEU A 124 29.29 2.89 -5.94
N HIS A 125 29.47 1.70 -5.36
CA HIS A 125 28.36 0.78 -5.07
C HIS A 125 27.30 1.32 -4.10
N ASN A 126 27.57 2.39 -3.35
CA ASN A 126 26.61 3.01 -2.44
C ASN A 126 26.09 4.31 -3.04
N LEU A 127 24.90 4.27 -3.65
CA LEU A 127 24.28 5.43 -4.30
C LEU A 127 24.23 6.66 -3.38
N ASN A 128 23.89 6.48 -2.09
CA ASN A 128 23.80 7.60 -1.13
C ASN A 128 25.17 8.06 -0.57
N ARG A 129 26.26 7.82 -1.31
CA ARG A 129 27.60 8.39 -1.11
C ARG A 129 28.16 9.05 -2.38
N ASN A 130 27.39 9.06 -3.46
CA ASN A 130 27.83 9.49 -4.78
C ASN A 130 27.23 10.84 -5.21
N PHE A 131 26.48 11.53 -4.36
CA PHE A 131 25.98 12.88 -4.63
C PHE A 131 27.04 13.94 -4.26
N PRO A 132 26.91 15.20 -4.71
CA PRO A 132 27.89 16.24 -4.42
C PRO A 132 28.21 16.35 -2.93
N MET A 133 29.50 16.37 -2.61
CA MET A 133 29.98 16.40 -1.23
C MET A 133 30.24 17.84 -0.77
N THR A 134 30.12 18.11 0.53
CA THR A 134 30.34 19.43 1.14
C THR A 134 31.72 20.00 0.75
N ASP A 135 32.78 19.27 1.12
CA ASP A 135 34.19 19.63 0.93
C ASP A 135 34.86 18.77 -0.15
N GLY A 136 34.20 18.59 -1.31
CA GLY A 136 34.70 17.72 -2.37
C GLY A 136 34.19 18.09 -3.76
N GLU A 137 34.21 17.12 -4.67
CA GLU A 137 33.69 17.31 -6.03
C GLU A 137 32.21 17.75 -6.01
N LEU A 138 31.92 18.79 -6.78
CA LEU A 138 30.57 19.35 -6.96
C LEU A 138 29.68 18.49 -7.86
N ALA A 139 30.24 17.46 -8.51
CA ALA A 139 29.52 16.57 -9.41
C ALA A 139 29.16 15.24 -8.72
N ALA A 140 27.98 14.70 -9.08
CA ALA A 140 27.59 13.36 -8.69
C ALA A 140 28.33 12.28 -9.50
N LYS A 141 28.57 11.10 -8.90
CA LYS A 141 29.49 10.07 -9.41
C LYS A 141 28.78 8.79 -9.88
N GLY A 142 29.01 8.44 -11.13
CA GLY A 142 28.43 7.25 -11.76
C GLY A 142 27.00 7.49 -12.24
N VAL A 143 26.61 6.77 -13.30
CA VAL A 143 25.44 7.06 -14.16
C VAL A 143 24.17 7.40 -13.37
N LEU A 144 23.75 6.55 -12.42
CA LEU A 144 22.51 6.76 -11.68
C LEU A 144 22.56 7.99 -10.76
N ALA A 145 23.69 8.24 -10.10
CA ALA A 145 23.83 9.40 -9.21
C ALA A 145 23.84 10.70 -10.04
N THR A 146 24.58 10.72 -11.14
CA THR A 146 24.64 11.86 -12.08
C THR A 146 23.26 12.20 -12.63
N THR A 147 22.56 11.25 -13.26
CA THR A 147 21.25 11.55 -13.85
C THR A 147 20.16 11.85 -12.83
N LEU A 148 20.21 11.27 -11.61
CA LEU A 148 19.27 11.65 -10.54
C LEU A 148 19.58 13.05 -9.99
N TRP A 149 20.86 13.43 -9.89
CA TRP A 149 21.26 14.76 -9.46
C TRP A 149 20.84 15.84 -10.49
N GLU A 150 21.17 15.67 -11.77
CA GLU A 150 20.74 16.55 -12.87
C GLU A 150 19.20 16.73 -12.89
N PHE A 151 18.46 15.64 -12.65
CA PHE A 151 17.00 15.69 -12.55
C PHE A 151 16.51 16.50 -11.33
N VAL A 152 17.19 16.40 -10.19
CA VAL A 152 16.87 17.16 -8.98
C VAL A 152 17.19 18.65 -9.17
N GLU A 153 18.35 18.99 -9.75
CA GLU A 153 18.72 20.38 -10.09
C GLU A 153 17.69 20.99 -11.05
N SER A 154 17.40 20.33 -12.17
CA SER A 154 16.41 20.76 -13.17
C SER A 154 14.95 20.78 -12.69
N SER A 155 14.68 20.30 -11.48
CA SER A 155 13.35 20.30 -10.86
C SER A 155 13.15 21.43 -9.84
N GLU A 156 14.21 22.15 -9.47
CA GLU A 156 14.20 23.28 -8.53
C GLU A 156 13.31 23.06 -7.27
N PRO A 157 13.53 22.00 -6.48
CA PRO A 157 12.65 21.66 -5.36
C PRO A 157 12.84 22.58 -4.16
N ASP A 158 11.76 23.16 -3.64
CA ASP A 158 11.73 23.80 -2.32
C ASP A 158 12.02 22.78 -1.19
N TRP A 159 11.55 21.54 -1.36
CA TRP A 159 11.76 20.44 -0.43
C TRP A 159 12.23 19.16 -1.13
N LEU A 160 13.22 18.49 -0.55
CA LEU A 160 13.61 17.13 -0.95
C LEU A 160 13.50 16.15 0.23
N ILE A 161 12.64 15.15 0.08
CA ILE A 161 12.41 14.13 1.12
C ILE A 161 12.84 12.77 0.61
N ASP A 162 13.81 12.17 1.30
CA ASP A 162 14.38 10.88 0.91
C ASP A 162 13.90 9.77 1.88
N LEU A 163 13.25 8.74 1.36
CA LEU A 163 12.59 7.70 2.17
C LEU A 163 13.49 6.45 2.32
N HIS A 164 14.09 6.29 3.50
CA HIS A 164 15.06 5.24 3.86
C HIS A 164 14.56 4.32 4.98
N GLU A 165 15.30 3.23 5.23
CA GLU A 165 15.05 2.37 6.38
C GLU A 165 16.34 1.98 7.13
N GLY A 166 16.35 2.22 8.44
CA GLY A 166 17.34 1.63 9.33
C GLY A 166 17.07 0.15 9.61
N ILE A 167 18.11 -0.53 10.09
CA ILE A 167 18.01 -1.93 10.50
C ILE A 167 17.32 -2.04 11.86
N ASP A 168 17.79 -1.30 12.87
CA ASP A 168 17.29 -1.37 14.25
C ASP A 168 16.54 -0.09 14.65
N PHE A 169 16.10 -0.01 15.90
CA PHE A 169 15.52 1.19 16.50
C PHE A 169 16.60 2.05 17.12
N HIS A 170 16.74 3.32 16.73
CA HIS A 170 17.78 4.21 17.22
C HIS A 170 17.81 4.34 18.76
N GLN A 171 16.64 4.44 19.39
CA GLN A 171 16.52 4.49 20.86
C GLN A 171 16.87 3.17 21.59
N ILE A 172 17.08 2.07 20.86
CA ILE A 172 17.56 0.78 21.39
C ILE A 172 19.03 0.56 21.01
N ASN A 173 19.44 1.02 19.83
CA ASN A 173 20.79 0.89 19.28
C ASN A 173 21.15 2.17 18.52
N SER A 174 21.96 3.03 19.14
CA SER A 174 22.37 4.34 18.60
C SER A 174 23.12 4.26 17.28
N GLU A 175 23.77 3.13 16.98
CA GLU A 175 24.48 2.89 15.72
C GLU A 175 23.53 2.68 14.53
N SER A 176 22.22 2.52 14.78
CA SER A 176 21.20 2.49 13.75
C SER A 176 20.44 3.81 13.70
N VAL A 177 20.21 4.33 12.51
CA VAL A 177 19.38 5.54 12.28
C VAL A 177 17.88 5.24 12.18
N GLY A 178 17.48 3.96 12.24
CA GLY A 178 16.09 3.55 12.05
C GLY A 178 15.16 4.07 13.14
N SER A 179 13.94 4.40 12.75
CA SER A 179 13.00 5.19 13.55
C SER A 179 13.57 6.58 13.88
N SER A 180 13.85 7.35 12.83
CA SER A 180 14.21 8.76 12.98
C SER A 180 13.76 9.64 11.82
N ILE A 181 13.86 10.95 12.03
CA ILE A 181 13.85 11.98 10.99
C ILE A 181 15.19 12.68 11.05
N ILE A 182 15.97 12.63 9.96
CA ILE A 182 17.30 13.27 9.85
C ILE A 182 17.16 14.51 8.97
N ASP A 183 16.99 15.68 9.58
CA ASP A 183 16.77 16.94 8.85
C ASP A 183 17.98 17.89 8.87
N VAL A 184 18.00 18.81 7.90
CA VAL A 184 18.91 19.95 7.88
C VAL A 184 18.46 21.04 8.85
N LYS A 185 19.36 21.94 9.23
CA LYS A 185 19.03 23.05 10.13
C LYS A 185 18.29 24.15 9.35
N GLY A 186 17.09 24.54 9.81
CA GLY A 186 16.34 25.66 9.24
C GLY A 186 14.93 25.76 9.81
N GLU A 187 14.36 26.97 9.85
CA GLU A 187 13.06 27.26 10.48
C GLU A 187 11.92 26.42 9.90
N ALA A 188 11.93 26.20 8.58
CA ALA A 188 10.98 25.34 7.89
C ALA A 188 10.97 23.92 8.48
N ALA A 189 12.15 23.31 8.68
CA ALA A 189 12.28 21.99 9.30
C ALA A 189 11.91 22.01 10.80
N GLU A 190 12.29 23.05 11.55
CA GLU A 190 11.83 23.25 12.94
C GLU A 190 10.30 23.25 13.07
N SER A 191 9.60 23.84 12.10
CA SER A 191 8.14 23.94 12.15
C SER A 191 7.41 22.62 11.91
N VAL A 192 7.96 21.71 11.10
CA VAL A 192 7.23 20.51 10.62
C VAL A 192 7.67 19.22 11.29
N VAL A 193 8.96 19.06 11.62
CA VAL A 193 9.48 17.78 12.16
C VAL A 193 8.84 17.41 13.51
N PRO A 194 8.62 18.34 14.48
CA PRO A 194 7.90 18.01 15.71
C PRO A 194 6.47 17.51 15.44
N ARG A 195 5.79 18.04 14.42
CA ARG A 195 4.44 17.61 14.03
C ARG A 195 4.46 16.23 13.38
N MET A 196 5.43 15.95 12.50
CA MET A 196 5.62 14.61 11.93
C MET A 196 5.84 13.57 13.02
N LEU A 197 6.75 13.85 13.96
CA LEU A 197 7.04 12.99 15.10
C LEU A 197 5.82 12.79 15.99
N GLN A 198 5.02 13.83 16.24
CA GLN A 198 3.76 13.71 16.99
C GLN A 198 2.79 12.73 16.32
N VAL A 199 2.55 12.89 15.01
CA VAL A 199 1.58 12.07 14.26
C VAL A 199 2.05 10.61 14.16
N VAL A 200 3.30 10.37 13.73
CA VAL A 200 3.81 9.01 13.53
C VAL A 200 3.99 8.24 14.84
N ASN A 201 4.33 8.92 15.94
CA ASN A 201 4.48 8.29 17.26
C ASN A 201 3.17 8.06 18.02
N ALA A 202 2.04 8.59 17.52
CA ALA A 202 0.73 8.29 18.09
C ALA A 202 0.34 6.82 17.91
N GLU A 203 0.81 6.17 16.82
CA GLU A 203 0.57 4.75 16.53
C GLU A 203 1.59 3.80 17.18
N ILE A 204 2.56 4.32 17.94
CA ILE A 204 3.67 3.54 18.51
C ILE A 204 3.54 3.50 20.02
N SER A 205 3.08 2.36 20.55
CA SER A 205 2.87 2.15 21.99
C SER A 205 4.17 2.00 22.79
N ASP A 206 5.17 1.31 22.24
CA ASP A 206 6.48 1.11 22.87
C ASP A 206 7.35 2.39 22.77
N PRO A 207 7.66 3.07 23.89
CA PRO A 207 8.42 4.32 23.85
C PRO A 207 9.80 4.18 23.20
N LYS A 208 10.45 3.01 23.35
CA LYS A 208 11.79 2.73 22.79
C LYS A 208 11.77 2.48 21.27
N LYS A 209 10.58 2.41 20.66
CA LYS A 209 10.39 2.24 19.21
C LYS A 209 9.87 3.51 18.53
N LYS A 210 9.64 4.58 19.29
CA LYS A 210 9.23 5.87 18.75
C LYS A 210 10.31 6.49 17.88
N LEU A 211 9.89 7.18 16.84
CA LEU A 211 10.74 7.98 15.98
C LEU A 211 11.28 9.18 16.78
N VAL A 212 12.55 9.51 16.57
CA VAL A 212 13.22 10.68 17.17
C VAL A 212 13.81 11.59 16.10
N ARG A 213 14.15 12.82 16.46
CA ARG A 213 14.85 13.75 15.56
C ARG A 213 16.36 13.53 15.65
N LEU A 214 16.98 13.29 14.52
CA LEU A 214 18.43 13.37 14.31
C LEU A 214 18.72 14.55 13.39
N ARG A 215 19.99 14.93 13.23
CA ARG A 215 20.36 16.08 12.40
C ARG A 215 21.48 15.77 11.44
N TYR A 216 21.49 16.54 10.37
CA TYR A 216 22.52 16.57 9.33
C TYR A 216 22.57 15.26 8.54
N PRO A 217 21.83 15.16 7.43
CA PRO A 217 22.06 14.14 6.42
C PRO A 217 23.55 13.99 6.09
N VAL A 218 23.99 12.74 5.94
CA VAL A 218 25.41 12.40 5.78
C VAL A 218 26.03 13.02 4.52
N ASN A 219 27.30 13.39 4.56
CA ASN A 219 28.01 13.93 3.40
C ASN A 219 27.98 12.92 2.22
N GLY A 220 27.79 13.42 1.00
CA GLY A 220 27.57 12.63 -0.22
C GLY A 220 26.19 11.99 -0.36
N SER A 221 25.24 12.29 0.54
CA SER A 221 23.83 11.88 0.39
C SER A 221 23.02 12.86 -0.45
N LEU A 222 21.93 12.38 -1.07
CA LEU A 222 21.05 13.20 -1.89
C LEU A 222 20.43 14.35 -1.10
N ALA A 223 19.92 14.07 0.11
CA ALA A 223 19.35 15.08 0.99
C ALA A 223 20.39 16.15 1.38
N ARG A 224 21.64 15.77 1.69
CA ARG A 224 22.69 16.74 2.02
C ARG A 224 23.03 17.64 0.82
N ALA A 225 23.23 17.03 -0.35
CA ALA A 225 23.55 17.75 -1.57
C ALA A 225 22.44 18.75 -1.98
N ALA A 226 21.18 18.33 -1.91
CA ALA A 226 20.04 19.20 -2.26
C ALA A 226 19.97 20.46 -1.38
N HIS A 227 20.27 20.34 -0.08
CA HIS A 227 20.34 21.50 0.80
C HIS A 227 21.55 22.39 0.51
N GLU A 228 22.75 21.81 0.41
CA GLU A 228 23.98 22.62 0.25
C GLU A 228 24.12 23.27 -1.13
N ARG A 229 23.58 22.64 -2.18
CA ARG A 229 23.71 23.10 -3.57
C ARG A 229 22.48 23.86 -4.08
N LEU A 230 21.28 23.51 -3.63
CA LEU A 230 20.02 24.10 -4.10
C LEU A 230 19.26 24.89 -3.03
N GLN A 231 19.77 24.96 -1.79
CA GLN A 231 19.11 25.57 -0.63
C GLN A 231 17.75 24.96 -0.26
N ALA A 232 17.42 23.78 -0.82
CA ALA A 232 16.20 23.05 -0.53
C ALA A 232 16.12 22.67 0.96
N VAL A 233 14.91 22.64 1.50
CA VAL A 233 14.66 22.09 2.84
C VAL A 233 14.61 20.57 2.73
N SER A 234 15.65 19.89 3.19
CA SER A 234 15.79 18.44 3.00
C SER A 234 15.79 17.63 4.29
N MET A 235 15.30 16.41 4.19
CA MET A 235 15.38 15.43 5.27
C MET A 235 15.34 13.99 4.75
N ILE A 236 15.93 13.09 5.52
CA ILE A 236 15.79 11.65 5.37
C ILE A 236 14.74 11.19 6.39
N LEU A 237 13.75 10.41 5.94
CA LEU A 237 12.78 9.76 6.81
C LEU A 237 13.18 8.29 6.97
N GLU A 238 13.53 7.88 8.19
CA GLU A 238 14.07 6.56 8.50
C GLU A 238 13.06 5.71 9.28
N THR A 239 12.44 4.71 8.64
CA THR A 239 11.65 3.69 9.36
C THR A 239 12.55 2.52 9.80
N THR A 240 12.06 1.58 10.62
CA THR A 240 12.88 0.45 11.13
C THR A 240 12.43 -0.88 10.55
N SER A 241 13.32 -1.55 9.82
CA SER A 241 13.06 -2.84 9.15
C SER A 241 12.97 -4.06 10.09
N LYS A 242 13.65 -4.04 11.24
CA LYS A 242 13.61 -5.12 12.25
C LYS A 242 12.25 -5.19 12.95
N ASP A 243 11.72 -6.40 13.01
CA ASP A 243 10.49 -6.77 13.72
C ASP A 243 9.24 -5.92 13.41
N GLN A 244 9.21 -5.26 12.24
CA GLN A 244 8.03 -4.58 11.70
C GLN A 244 7.59 -5.15 10.35
N PRO A 245 6.28 -5.27 10.08
CA PRO A 245 5.78 -5.65 8.76
C PRO A 245 6.06 -4.55 7.73
N MET A 246 5.88 -4.85 6.45
CA MET A 246 6.05 -3.86 5.38
C MET A 246 4.98 -2.77 5.46
N SER A 247 3.74 -3.14 5.80
CA SER A 247 2.61 -2.22 5.96
C SER A 247 2.91 -1.09 6.94
N THR A 248 3.35 -1.39 8.18
CA THR A 248 3.68 -0.41 9.23
C THR A 248 4.73 0.58 8.77
N ARG A 249 5.85 0.09 8.22
CA ARG A 249 6.95 0.95 7.73
C ARG A 249 6.49 1.85 6.58
N THR A 250 5.72 1.28 5.65
CA THR A 250 5.11 2.05 4.54
C THR A 250 4.14 3.12 5.07
N ARG A 251 3.31 2.79 6.07
CA ARG A 251 2.36 3.71 6.71
C ARG A 251 3.07 4.84 7.44
N GLN A 252 4.15 4.57 8.18
CA GLN A 252 4.95 5.59 8.88
C GLN A 252 5.49 6.64 7.91
N HIS A 253 6.05 6.23 6.76
CA HIS A 253 6.44 7.17 5.71
C HIS A 253 5.26 8.00 5.19
N ARG A 254 4.09 7.39 4.94
CA ARG A 254 2.88 8.12 4.53
C ARG A 254 2.45 9.14 5.58
N LEU A 255 2.43 8.80 6.88
CA LEU A 255 2.01 9.73 7.94
C LEU A 255 2.92 10.96 8.03
N MET A 256 4.24 10.76 7.94
CA MET A 256 5.21 11.87 7.92
C MET A 256 5.07 12.75 6.66
N MET A 257 4.92 12.13 5.48
CA MET A 257 4.73 12.84 4.21
C MET A 257 3.38 13.55 4.11
N HIS A 258 2.32 12.97 4.65
CA HIS A 258 1.00 13.60 4.74
C HIS A 258 1.06 14.83 5.64
N THR A 259 1.74 14.72 6.78
CA THR A 259 1.98 15.85 7.68
C THR A 259 2.73 16.99 7.00
N LEU A 260 3.77 16.69 6.21
CA LEU A 260 4.48 17.70 5.41
C LEU A 260 3.56 18.41 4.42
N LEU A 261 2.95 17.63 3.53
CA LEU A 261 2.18 18.15 2.40
C LEU A 261 0.92 18.88 2.89
N GLY A 262 0.32 18.42 3.99
CA GLY A 262 -0.79 19.10 4.68
C GLY A 262 -0.36 20.43 5.31
N GLN A 263 0.78 20.48 6.00
CA GLN A 263 1.32 21.73 6.57
C GLN A 263 1.72 22.75 5.49
N LEU A 264 2.22 22.29 4.34
CA LEU A 264 2.44 23.13 3.16
C LEU A 264 1.14 23.55 2.47
N GLY A 265 -0.01 22.97 2.85
CA GLY A 265 -1.32 23.20 2.24
C GLY A 265 -1.46 22.63 0.83
N MET A 266 -0.62 21.66 0.45
CA MET A 266 -0.63 21.01 -0.86
C MET A 266 -1.71 19.94 -0.99
N ILE A 267 -2.17 19.35 0.11
CA ILE A 267 -3.21 18.30 0.14
C ILE A 267 -4.23 18.55 1.25
N ASP A 268 -5.46 18.08 1.05
CA ASP A 268 -6.53 18.01 2.06
C ASP A 268 -7.05 16.57 2.29
N GLY A 269 -6.77 15.65 1.35
CA GLY A 269 -7.19 14.26 1.41
C GLY A 269 -6.44 13.40 2.46
N PRO A 270 -6.85 12.14 2.65
CA PRO A 270 -6.30 11.28 3.71
C PRO A 270 -4.94 10.66 3.37
N ALA A 271 -4.12 10.42 4.41
CA ALA A 271 -2.83 9.73 4.34
C ALA A 271 -2.90 8.26 3.86
N HIS A 272 -4.10 7.71 3.73
CA HIS A 272 -4.36 6.29 3.48
C HIS A 272 -4.90 6.00 2.06
N LEU A 273 -4.79 6.94 1.11
CA LEU A 273 -4.97 6.65 -0.32
C LEU A 273 -3.76 5.84 -0.83
N LEU A 274 -3.97 4.56 -1.17
CA LEU A 274 -2.90 3.60 -1.52
C LEU A 274 -2.82 3.27 -3.01
N LEU A 275 -3.84 3.67 -3.77
CA LEU A 275 -4.07 3.30 -5.16
C LEU A 275 -4.40 4.55 -6.00
N PRO A 276 -4.12 4.53 -7.31
CA PRO A 276 -4.59 5.56 -8.24
C PRO A 276 -6.13 5.63 -8.26
N ALA A 277 -6.68 6.71 -8.82
CA ALA A 277 -8.11 6.81 -9.10
C ALA A 277 -8.55 5.80 -10.18
N ASP A 278 -7.69 5.49 -11.16
CA ASP A 278 -8.00 4.55 -12.24
C ASP A 278 -8.24 3.12 -11.73
N LYS A 279 -9.45 2.60 -11.98
CA LYS A 279 -9.90 1.27 -11.57
C LYS A 279 -9.64 0.18 -12.62
N SER A 280 -9.00 0.48 -13.76
CA SER A 280 -8.72 -0.47 -14.85
C SER A 280 -7.99 -1.74 -14.39
N GLU A 281 -6.92 -1.61 -13.60
CA GLU A 281 -6.16 -2.74 -13.06
C GLU A 281 -6.84 -3.38 -11.84
N LEU A 282 -6.64 -4.69 -11.70
CA LEU A 282 -7.04 -5.49 -10.54
C LEU A 282 -6.27 -5.06 -9.30
N ARG A 283 -6.99 -4.70 -8.23
CA ARG A 283 -6.47 -4.15 -6.98
C ARG A 283 -6.55 -5.16 -5.86
N ILE A 284 -5.39 -5.54 -5.35
CA ILE A 284 -5.22 -6.65 -4.39
C ILE A 284 -4.66 -6.10 -3.08
N ALA A 285 -5.47 -6.10 -2.02
CA ALA A 285 -4.96 -5.93 -0.67
C ALA A 285 -4.35 -7.25 -0.19
N VAL A 286 -3.20 -7.20 0.47
CA VAL A 286 -2.62 -8.36 1.17
C VAL A 286 -2.37 -7.97 2.61
N TYR A 287 -3.03 -8.67 3.53
CA TYR A 287 -2.85 -8.47 4.97
C TYR A 287 -1.41 -8.77 5.37
N ASP A 288 -0.79 -7.82 6.06
CA ASP A 288 0.62 -7.85 6.46
C ASP A 288 0.77 -7.22 7.84
N ALA A 289 0.38 -7.95 8.87
CA ALA A 289 0.54 -7.53 10.27
C ALA A 289 0.63 -8.77 11.19
N GLY A 290 0.20 -8.65 12.45
CA GLY A 290 0.27 -9.73 13.43
C GLY A 290 -0.36 -11.02 12.92
N GLY A 291 0.32 -12.15 13.19
CA GLY A 291 -0.11 -13.48 12.76
C GLY A 291 0.29 -13.89 11.33
N VAL A 292 0.92 -13.04 10.52
CA VAL A 292 1.41 -13.39 9.18
C VAL A 292 2.75 -14.13 9.21
N GLY A 293 2.89 -15.18 8.39
CA GLY A 293 4.14 -15.91 8.21
C GLY A 293 5.08 -15.22 7.20
N LYS A 294 6.39 -15.15 7.52
CA LYS A 294 7.44 -14.39 6.78
C LYS A 294 7.50 -14.62 5.26
N ARG A 295 7.04 -15.77 4.75
CA ARG A 295 7.11 -16.15 3.32
C ARG A 295 5.85 -15.81 2.50
N GLY A 296 4.66 -15.89 3.09
CA GLY A 296 3.38 -15.78 2.36
C GLY A 296 3.23 -14.50 1.53
N PRO A 297 3.42 -13.30 2.12
CA PRO A 297 3.41 -12.05 1.38
C PRO A 297 4.43 -12.02 0.23
N ARG A 298 5.70 -12.40 0.49
CA ARG A 298 6.78 -12.38 -0.53
C ARG A 298 6.51 -13.33 -1.69
N ASN A 299 5.90 -14.48 -1.41
CA ASN A 299 5.44 -15.40 -2.44
C ASN A 299 4.35 -14.76 -3.32
N LEU A 300 3.39 -14.05 -2.74
CA LEU A 300 2.38 -13.31 -3.50
C LEU A 300 2.99 -12.18 -4.35
N ASP A 301 4.02 -11.46 -3.86
CA ASP A 301 4.78 -10.51 -4.70
C ASP A 301 5.40 -11.22 -5.92
N ARG A 302 5.90 -12.47 -5.76
CA ARG A 302 6.46 -13.27 -6.88
C ARG A 302 5.38 -13.72 -7.87
N VAL A 303 4.27 -14.28 -7.38
CA VAL A 303 3.12 -14.76 -8.19
C VAL A 303 2.59 -13.67 -9.14
N PHE A 304 2.52 -12.43 -8.66
CA PHE A 304 1.97 -11.28 -9.39
C PHE A 304 3.03 -10.34 -9.99
N SER A 305 4.32 -10.71 -9.93
CA SER A 305 5.44 -9.88 -10.42
C SER A 305 5.43 -9.58 -11.92
N LYS A 306 4.66 -10.34 -12.71
CA LYS A 306 4.53 -10.23 -14.17
C LYS A 306 3.09 -9.98 -14.64
N THR A 307 2.18 -9.61 -13.73
CA THR A 307 0.76 -9.35 -14.04
C THR A 307 0.42 -7.87 -13.92
N LYS A 308 -0.52 -7.39 -14.76
CA LYS A 308 -1.13 -6.06 -14.60
C LYS A 308 -2.11 -6.08 -13.43
N SER A 309 -1.60 -5.78 -12.23
CA SER A 309 -2.33 -5.84 -10.98
C SER A 309 -1.65 -4.99 -9.91
N LEU A 310 -2.41 -4.14 -9.23
CA LEU A 310 -1.95 -3.27 -8.17
C LEU A 310 -2.06 -3.98 -6.82
N MET A 311 -0.98 -4.64 -6.40
CA MET A 311 -0.88 -5.24 -5.07
C MET A 311 -0.37 -4.23 -4.04
N ARG A 312 -0.99 -4.20 -2.85
CA ARG A 312 -0.59 -3.38 -1.69
C ARG A 312 -0.56 -4.21 -0.42
N ARG A 313 0.34 -3.85 0.49
CA ARG A 313 0.37 -4.36 1.87
C ARG A 313 -0.55 -3.50 2.71
N VAL A 314 -1.44 -4.12 3.48
CA VAL A 314 -2.34 -3.42 4.41
C VAL A 314 -2.11 -3.93 5.83
N GLY A 315 -1.91 -3.00 6.75
CA GLY A 315 -1.80 -3.28 8.18
C GLY A 315 -3.15 -3.21 8.88
N VAL A 316 -3.16 -3.50 10.18
CA VAL A 316 -4.38 -3.39 11.01
C VAL A 316 -4.91 -1.96 11.03
N ALA A 317 -4.05 -0.97 11.26
CA ALA A 317 -4.42 0.45 11.25
C ALA A 317 -4.97 0.89 9.89
N ASP A 318 -4.38 0.41 8.78
CA ASP A 318 -4.93 0.68 7.44
C ASP A 318 -6.33 0.07 7.26
N ILE A 319 -6.57 -1.14 7.77
CA ILE A 319 -7.88 -1.79 7.69
C ILE A 319 -8.92 -0.99 8.50
N ARG A 320 -8.61 -0.55 9.73
CA ARG A 320 -9.51 0.26 10.56
C ARG A 320 -9.80 1.64 9.94
N ASP A 321 -8.82 2.23 9.26
CA ASP A 321 -8.99 3.43 8.41
C ASP A 321 -9.86 3.18 7.15
N GLY A 322 -10.38 1.97 6.94
CA GLY A 322 -11.28 1.66 5.83
C GLY A 322 -10.60 1.48 4.46
N VAL A 323 -9.27 1.30 4.38
CA VAL A 323 -8.58 1.23 3.06
C VAL A 323 -9.08 0.13 2.15
N LEU A 324 -9.71 -0.92 2.70
CA LEU A 324 -10.22 -2.06 1.93
C LEU A 324 -11.19 -1.63 0.82
N GLY A 325 -11.97 -0.55 1.02
CA GLY A 325 -12.86 0.01 -0.01
C GLY A 325 -12.16 0.52 -1.28
N GLN A 326 -10.83 0.57 -1.32
CA GLN A 326 -10.05 0.88 -2.52
C GLN A 326 -9.75 -0.36 -3.39
N PHE A 327 -9.99 -1.58 -2.90
CA PHE A 327 -9.55 -2.84 -3.48
C PHE A 327 -10.72 -3.71 -3.98
N ASP A 328 -10.44 -4.63 -4.91
CA ASP A 328 -11.42 -5.62 -5.36
C ASP A 328 -11.45 -6.85 -4.44
N LEU A 329 -10.32 -7.18 -3.80
CA LEU A 329 -10.24 -8.24 -2.79
C LEU A 329 -9.15 -7.99 -1.74
N VAL A 330 -9.24 -8.73 -0.63
CA VAL A 330 -8.19 -8.90 0.37
C VAL A 330 -7.71 -10.36 0.45
N ILE A 331 -6.39 -10.55 0.46
CA ILE A 331 -5.75 -11.84 0.69
C ILE A 331 -5.20 -11.90 2.12
N PHE A 332 -5.62 -12.91 2.88
CA PHE A 332 -5.04 -13.28 4.16
C PHE A 332 -4.08 -14.47 3.97
N PRO A 333 -2.75 -14.25 4.04
CA PRO A 333 -1.75 -15.28 3.79
C PRO A 333 -1.58 -16.25 4.97
N GLY A 334 -0.78 -17.29 4.76
CA GLY A 334 -0.43 -18.25 5.81
C GLY A 334 0.31 -17.66 7.01
N GLY A 335 0.28 -18.37 8.14
CA GLY A 335 0.72 -17.85 9.44
C GLY A 335 -0.03 -18.52 10.59
N SER A 336 -0.75 -17.75 11.42
CA SER A 336 -1.62 -18.23 12.50
C SER A 336 -2.93 -17.44 12.52
N GLY A 337 -4.05 -18.08 12.15
CA GLY A 337 -5.35 -17.41 11.98
C GLY A 337 -5.84 -16.71 13.27
N SER A 338 -5.68 -17.36 14.42
CA SER A 338 -6.01 -16.75 15.72
C SER A 338 -5.15 -15.54 16.07
N LYS A 339 -3.88 -15.49 15.64
CA LYS A 339 -3.03 -14.30 15.78
C LYS A 339 -3.35 -13.21 14.76
N GLN A 340 -3.88 -13.56 13.59
CA GLN A 340 -4.41 -12.58 12.63
C GLN A 340 -5.68 -11.92 13.18
N ALA A 341 -6.62 -12.72 13.71
CA ALA A 341 -7.78 -12.23 14.43
C ALA A 341 -7.43 -11.37 15.65
N ALA A 342 -6.51 -11.83 16.50
CA ALA A 342 -6.10 -11.09 17.69
C ALA A 342 -5.42 -9.76 17.35
N ALA A 343 -4.70 -9.67 16.22
CA ALA A 343 -4.10 -8.43 15.75
C ALA A 343 -5.14 -7.49 15.10
N LEU A 344 -6.14 -8.02 14.39
CA LEU A 344 -7.26 -7.22 13.89
C LEU A 344 -8.12 -6.62 15.01
N GLU A 345 -8.20 -7.30 16.16
CA GLU A 345 -9.19 -7.09 17.23
C GLU A 345 -10.63 -7.30 16.71
N GLU A 346 -11.65 -6.85 17.44
CA GLU A 346 -13.04 -6.93 16.99
C GLU A 346 -13.35 -5.96 15.86
N GLU A 347 -12.96 -4.70 16.03
CA GLU A 347 -13.12 -3.63 15.04
C GLU A 347 -12.54 -4.00 13.67
N GLY A 348 -11.27 -4.43 13.61
CA GLY A 348 -10.62 -4.80 12.34
C GLY A 348 -11.20 -6.07 11.71
N ARG A 349 -11.74 -7.01 12.50
CA ARG A 349 -12.48 -8.17 11.97
C ARG A 349 -13.80 -7.73 11.36
N GLU A 350 -14.49 -6.80 11.99
CA GLU A 350 -15.77 -6.29 11.52
C GLU A 350 -15.62 -5.50 10.21
N VAL A 351 -14.61 -4.65 10.06
CA VAL A 351 -14.32 -3.97 8.78
C VAL A 351 -14.01 -4.97 7.66
N VAL A 352 -13.31 -6.07 7.94
CA VAL A 352 -13.08 -7.14 6.95
C VAL A 352 -14.39 -7.84 6.57
N LYS A 353 -15.28 -8.13 7.54
CA LYS A 353 -16.59 -8.72 7.27
C LYS A 353 -17.44 -7.80 6.39
N GLN A 354 -17.56 -6.53 6.74
CA GLN A 354 -18.35 -5.53 6.01
C GLN A 354 -17.82 -5.30 4.59
N PHE A 355 -16.49 -5.28 4.40
CA PHE A 355 -15.89 -5.21 3.06
C PHE A 355 -16.32 -6.39 2.18
N VAL A 356 -16.34 -7.61 2.71
CA VAL A 356 -16.76 -8.80 1.97
C VAL A 356 -18.27 -8.78 1.73
N GLU A 357 -19.06 -8.47 2.75
CA GLU A 357 -20.52 -8.38 2.67
C GLU A 357 -21.00 -7.39 1.61
N ALA A 358 -20.30 -6.26 1.46
CA ALA A 358 -20.55 -5.23 0.45
C ALA A 358 -20.01 -5.56 -0.96
N GLY A 359 -19.57 -6.79 -1.23
CA GLY A 359 -19.13 -7.25 -2.56
C GLY A 359 -17.64 -7.48 -2.72
N GLY A 360 -16.82 -7.17 -1.71
CA GLY A 360 -15.38 -7.40 -1.73
C GLY A 360 -15.01 -8.88 -1.75
N GLY A 361 -13.92 -9.22 -2.44
CA GLY A 361 -13.39 -10.57 -2.43
C GLY A 361 -12.58 -10.89 -1.16
N TYR A 362 -12.70 -12.11 -0.64
CA TYR A 362 -11.82 -12.65 0.40
C TYR A 362 -11.07 -13.88 -0.10
N MET A 363 -9.75 -13.88 0.01
CA MET A 363 -8.93 -15.07 -0.23
C MET A 363 -8.13 -15.44 1.02
N GLY A 364 -8.45 -16.57 1.64
CA GLY A 364 -7.71 -17.13 2.77
C GLY A 364 -6.75 -18.23 2.34
N ILE A 365 -5.46 -18.11 2.66
CA ILE A 365 -4.46 -19.17 2.43
C ILE A 365 -3.97 -19.69 3.77
N CYS A 366 -4.11 -20.99 4.03
CA CYS A 366 -3.71 -21.67 5.26
C CYS A 366 -4.30 -20.98 6.52
N ALA A 367 -3.56 -20.08 7.16
CA ALA A 367 -4.04 -19.27 8.29
C ALA A 367 -5.23 -18.37 7.94
N GLY A 368 -5.27 -17.82 6.72
CA GLY A 368 -6.44 -17.07 6.25
C GLY A 368 -7.66 -17.96 6.07
N ALA A 369 -7.48 -19.23 5.67
CA ALA A 369 -8.59 -20.19 5.61
C ALA A 369 -9.13 -20.51 7.02
N PHE A 370 -8.26 -20.73 8.02
CA PHE A 370 -8.68 -20.83 9.42
C PHE A 370 -9.40 -19.56 9.92
N LEU A 371 -8.98 -18.36 9.47
CA LEU A 371 -9.60 -17.09 9.85
C LEU A 371 -11.01 -16.91 9.27
N ALA A 372 -11.31 -17.50 8.11
CA ALA A 372 -12.62 -17.47 7.48
C ALA A 372 -13.63 -18.51 8.02
N ALA A 373 -13.15 -19.57 8.68
CA ALA A 373 -13.95 -20.67 9.21
C ALA A 373 -15.03 -20.20 10.19
N SER A 374 -16.12 -20.95 10.33
CA SER A 374 -17.26 -20.61 11.21
C SER A 374 -17.23 -21.28 12.59
N ASN A 375 -16.25 -22.14 12.88
CA ASN A 375 -16.18 -22.92 14.12
C ASN A 375 -15.39 -22.26 15.27
N TYR A 376 -14.96 -21.01 15.13
CA TYR A 376 -14.18 -20.29 16.15
C TYR A 376 -14.78 -18.93 16.50
N SER A 377 -14.91 -18.61 17.78
CA SER A 377 -15.37 -17.29 18.26
C SER A 377 -14.46 -16.12 17.87
N TRP A 378 -13.17 -16.37 17.64
CA TRP A 378 -12.20 -15.36 17.19
C TRP A 378 -12.18 -15.17 15.67
N SER A 379 -12.81 -16.05 14.88
CA SER A 379 -12.78 -15.98 13.42
C SER A 379 -13.57 -14.78 12.86
N LEU A 380 -13.57 -14.65 11.53
CA LEU A 380 -14.50 -13.80 10.79
C LEU A 380 -15.87 -14.49 10.60
N GLY A 381 -15.91 -15.82 10.56
CA GLY A 381 -17.13 -16.59 10.32
C GLY A 381 -17.80 -16.29 8.98
N ILE A 382 -17.01 -16.11 7.91
CA ILE A 382 -17.49 -15.74 6.56
C ILE A 382 -17.54 -16.92 5.59
N SER A 383 -17.19 -18.13 6.03
CA SER A 383 -17.31 -19.37 5.25
C SER A 383 -17.95 -20.47 6.09
N ASN A 384 -18.90 -21.23 5.52
CA ASN A 384 -19.65 -22.28 6.23
C ASN A 384 -18.86 -23.59 6.36
N HIS A 385 -17.61 -23.50 6.79
CA HIS A 385 -16.75 -24.64 7.06
C HIS A 385 -16.25 -24.63 8.51
N LYS A 386 -15.97 -25.83 9.02
CA LYS A 386 -15.22 -26.10 10.24
C LYS A 386 -13.91 -26.79 9.90
N THR A 387 -12.98 -26.74 10.84
CA THR A 387 -11.62 -27.27 10.66
C THR A 387 -11.32 -28.38 11.66
N PHE A 388 -10.66 -29.46 11.23
CA PHE A 388 -10.15 -30.48 12.16
C PHE A 388 -8.99 -29.94 13.01
N CYS A 389 -9.32 -29.43 14.20
CA CYS A 389 -8.37 -28.74 15.10
C CYS A 389 -8.51 -29.17 16.57
N GLU A 390 -9.25 -30.24 16.86
CA GLU A 390 -9.53 -30.73 18.20
C GLU A 390 -8.26 -31.00 19.00
N THR A 391 -8.35 -30.95 20.33
CA THR A 391 -7.23 -31.30 21.22
C THR A 391 -7.47 -32.69 21.79
N ILE A 392 -6.80 -33.68 21.21
CA ILE A 392 -6.90 -35.09 21.57
C ILE A 392 -5.71 -35.44 22.49
N ASP A 393 -5.93 -36.31 23.46
CA ASP A 393 -4.84 -36.90 24.24
C ASP A 393 -4.17 -38.01 23.42
N VAL A 394 -2.88 -37.84 23.12
CA VAL A 394 -2.12 -38.79 22.32
C VAL A 394 -1.31 -39.66 23.29
N SER A 395 -1.61 -40.96 23.33
CA SER A 395 -0.96 -41.91 24.23
C SER A 395 0.58 -41.79 24.20
N GLY A 396 1.19 -41.69 25.39
CA GLY A 396 2.63 -41.50 25.57
C GLY A 396 3.17 -40.09 25.22
N ILE A 397 2.33 -39.17 24.75
CA ILE A 397 2.72 -37.82 24.26
C ILE A 397 1.93 -36.69 24.95
N GLY A 398 0.74 -37.00 25.47
CA GLY A 398 -0.18 -36.06 26.10
C GLY A 398 -1.04 -35.30 25.10
N ARG A 399 -1.79 -34.30 25.61
CA ARG A 399 -2.70 -33.45 24.81
C ARG A 399 -1.98 -32.74 23.66
N LYS A 400 -2.43 -32.96 22.42
CA LYS A 400 -1.98 -32.27 21.20
C LYS A 400 -3.17 -31.79 20.39
N SER A 401 -3.02 -30.64 19.72
CA SER A 401 -4.06 -30.11 18.84
C SER A 401 -3.85 -30.59 17.41
N MET A 402 -4.91 -31.12 16.80
CA MET A 402 -4.85 -31.89 15.56
C MET A 402 -4.55 -31.06 14.31
N TRP A 403 -4.57 -29.72 14.38
CA TRP A 403 -4.07 -28.86 13.29
C TRP A 403 -2.56 -29.06 13.05
N PHE A 404 -1.80 -29.42 14.08
CA PHE A 404 -0.35 -29.59 13.96
C PHE A 404 -0.02 -30.99 13.45
N ARG A 405 0.09 -31.08 12.12
CA ARG A 405 0.50 -32.26 11.34
C ARG A 405 2.02 -32.32 11.06
N GLY A 406 2.79 -31.36 11.58
CA GLY A 406 4.25 -31.41 11.64
C GLY A 406 4.97 -30.35 10.80
N GLY A 407 6.01 -30.79 10.08
CA GLY A 407 6.86 -29.95 9.23
C GLY A 407 6.16 -29.50 7.94
N SER A 408 6.89 -28.77 7.10
CA SER A 408 6.46 -28.55 5.72
C SER A 408 6.73 -29.82 4.90
N ALA A 409 5.74 -30.28 4.13
CA ALA A 409 5.85 -31.47 3.29
C ALA A 409 5.05 -31.28 1.98
N PRO A 410 5.37 -32.01 0.90
CA PRO A 410 4.47 -32.11 -0.25
C PRO A 410 3.23 -32.95 0.14
N VAL A 411 2.09 -32.61 -0.43
CA VAL A 411 0.90 -33.47 -0.52
C VAL A 411 0.37 -33.40 -1.94
N THR A 412 -0.41 -34.38 -2.36
CA THR A 412 -1.10 -34.32 -3.63
C THR A 412 -2.52 -33.81 -3.47
N MET A 413 -3.01 -33.10 -4.49
CA MET A 413 -4.41 -32.74 -4.64
C MET A 413 -4.85 -32.87 -6.10
N GLU A 414 -6.17 -32.89 -6.30
CA GLU A 414 -6.82 -32.98 -7.61
C GLU A 414 -7.95 -31.94 -7.67
N LEU A 415 -8.14 -31.30 -8.83
CA LEU A 415 -9.22 -30.35 -9.06
C LEU A 415 -10.54 -31.07 -9.40
N THR A 416 -11.67 -30.49 -8.97
CA THR A 416 -12.99 -30.87 -9.49
C THR A 416 -13.20 -30.28 -10.90
N ASP A 417 -14.26 -30.65 -11.61
CA ASP A 417 -14.58 -30.05 -12.93
C ASP A 417 -14.80 -28.53 -12.84
N GLU A 418 -15.51 -28.09 -11.80
CA GLU A 418 -15.63 -26.67 -11.48
C GLU A 418 -14.26 -26.07 -11.10
N GLY A 419 -13.44 -26.83 -10.36
CA GLY A 419 -12.07 -26.48 -10.05
C GLY A 419 -11.21 -26.20 -11.28
N ARG A 420 -11.21 -27.10 -12.28
CA ARG A 420 -10.51 -26.91 -13.56
C ARG A 420 -11.01 -25.67 -14.30
N THR A 421 -12.33 -25.44 -14.29
CA THR A 421 -12.96 -24.28 -14.93
C THR A 421 -12.53 -22.96 -14.29
N ILE A 422 -12.46 -22.90 -12.96
CA ILE A 422 -12.17 -21.66 -12.20
C ILE A 422 -10.66 -21.43 -12.03
N LEU A 423 -9.91 -22.45 -11.65
CA LEU A 423 -8.51 -22.36 -11.27
C LEU A 423 -7.55 -22.58 -12.44
N GLY A 424 -8.07 -23.07 -13.57
CA GLY A 424 -7.30 -23.46 -14.75
C GLY A 424 -7.16 -24.96 -14.84
N ASP A 425 -6.92 -25.43 -16.06
CA ASP A 425 -6.84 -26.86 -16.35
C ASP A 425 -5.52 -27.46 -15.87
N PHE A 426 -5.61 -28.21 -14.78
CA PHE A 426 -4.54 -29.07 -14.24
C PHE A 426 -5.08 -30.50 -14.30
N ASP A 427 -4.44 -31.33 -15.12
CA ASP A 427 -4.86 -32.72 -15.31
C ASP A 427 -4.42 -33.61 -14.12
N GLY A 428 -5.32 -34.52 -13.74
CA GLY A 428 -5.13 -35.49 -12.68
C GLY A 428 -4.64 -34.95 -11.33
N ILE A 429 -3.75 -35.73 -10.72
CA ILE A 429 -3.23 -35.54 -9.37
C ILE A 429 -1.87 -34.86 -9.43
N PHE A 430 -1.71 -33.74 -8.72
CA PHE A 430 -0.45 -32.98 -8.68
C PHE A 430 -0.02 -32.58 -7.27
N GLU A 431 1.27 -32.34 -7.09
CA GLU A 431 1.84 -31.95 -5.80
C GLU A 431 1.62 -30.46 -5.48
N VAL A 432 1.32 -30.20 -4.21
CA VAL A 432 1.26 -28.87 -3.62
C VAL A 432 1.95 -28.90 -2.25
N ARG A 433 2.63 -27.82 -1.90
CA ARG A 433 3.25 -27.68 -0.58
C ARG A 433 2.17 -27.58 0.50
N TYR A 434 2.24 -28.42 1.53
CA TYR A 434 1.41 -28.32 2.73
C TYR A 434 2.25 -27.96 3.96
N GLN A 435 1.66 -27.16 4.86
CA GLN A 435 2.21 -26.90 6.19
C GLN A 435 1.07 -26.53 7.16
N ASN A 436 0.40 -27.54 7.69
CA ASN A 436 -0.63 -27.39 8.73
C ASN A 436 -1.82 -26.50 8.32
N GLY A 437 -2.21 -26.51 7.03
CA GLY A 437 -3.44 -25.88 6.57
C GLY A 437 -4.68 -26.58 7.12
N PRO A 438 -5.86 -25.91 7.16
CA PRO A 438 -7.07 -26.50 7.70
C PRO A 438 -7.51 -27.72 6.88
N ILE A 439 -7.87 -28.80 7.57
CA ILE A 439 -8.67 -29.88 6.99
C ILE A 439 -10.12 -29.47 7.16
N MET A 440 -10.81 -29.23 6.05
CA MET A 440 -12.10 -28.51 6.02
C MET A 440 -13.28 -29.48 5.91
N SER A 441 -14.39 -29.17 6.57
CA SER A 441 -15.66 -29.92 6.48
C SER A 441 -16.85 -28.98 6.73
N PRO A 442 -18.10 -29.36 6.38
CA PRO A 442 -19.28 -28.51 6.65
C PRO A 442 -19.46 -28.17 8.12
N MET A 443 -19.84 -26.92 8.42
CA MET A 443 -20.21 -26.46 9.77
C MET A 443 -21.73 -26.43 9.99
N ASP A 444 -22.52 -26.51 8.92
CA ASP A 444 -23.99 -26.49 8.94
C ASP A 444 -24.57 -25.26 9.64
N ARG A 445 -23.84 -24.13 9.57
CA ARG A 445 -24.23 -22.87 10.19
C ARG A 445 -25.42 -22.26 9.45
N GLN A 446 -26.50 -22.03 10.17
CA GLN A 446 -27.69 -21.33 9.67
C GLN A 446 -27.36 -19.90 9.22
N GLY A 447 -28.01 -19.45 8.15
CA GLY A 447 -27.82 -18.11 7.58
C GLY A 447 -26.57 -17.94 6.70
N LEU A 448 -25.81 -19.00 6.41
CA LEU A 448 -24.65 -18.94 5.51
C LEU A 448 -24.69 -20.09 4.50
N GLY A 449 -24.42 -19.80 3.22
CA GLY A 449 -24.45 -20.80 2.15
C GLY A 449 -23.41 -21.91 2.33
N ASN A 450 -23.72 -23.11 1.87
CA ASN A 450 -22.76 -24.22 1.82
C ASN A 450 -21.59 -23.88 0.89
N PHE A 451 -20.37 -24.25 1.28
CA PHE A 451 -19.22 -24.13 0.38
C PHE A 451 -19.25 -25.18 -0.73
N ARG A 452 -18.56 -24.89 -1.84
CA ARG A 452 -18.28 -25.81 -2.95
C ARG A 452 -16.79 -26.15 -2.99
N SER A 453 -16.44 -27.40 -3.24
CA SER A 453 -15.04 -27.84 -3.34
C SER A 453 -14.49 -27.67 -4.75
N LEU A 454 -13.41 -26.90 -4.89
CA LEU A 454 -12.67 -26.78 -6.14
C LEU A 454 -11.50 -27.78 -6.23
N ALA A 455 -11.03 -28.30 -5.10
CA ALA A 455 -9.99 -29.32 -5.06
C ALA A 455 -10.14 -30.22 -3.84
N HIS A 456 -9.67 -31.47 -3.94
CA HIS A 456 -9.61 -32.43 -2.84
C HIS A 456 -8.17 -32.94 -2.65
N PHE A 457 -7.77 -33.19 -1.40
CA PHE A 457 -6.50 -33.84 -1.11
C PHE A 457 -6.52 -35.32 -1.53
N ARG A 458 -5.41 -35.80 -2.10
CA ARG A 458 -5.23 -37.19 -2.56
C ARG A 458 -4.09 -37.91 -1.85
N SER A 459 -3.31 -37.22 -1.04
CA SER A 459 -2.43 -37.81 -0.02
C SER A 459 -2.56 -37.03 1.28
N GLU A 460 -1.87 -37.48 2.33
CA GLU A 460 -1.89 -36.83 3.64
C GLU A 460 -0.53 -36.74 4.30
N VAL A 461 -0.45 -35.88 5.32
CA VAL A 461 0.68 -35.79 6.25
C VAL A 461 0.13 -35.88 7.67
N SER A 462 0.49 -36.92 8.40
CA SER A 462 0.18 -37.09 9.83
C SER A 462 1.45 -36.98 10.67
N LYS A 463 1.28 -36.54 11.92
CA LYS A 463 2.31 -36.59 12.98
C LYS A 463 1.86 -37.43 14.17
N TYR A 464 0.55 -37.53 14.39
CA TYR A 464 -0.07 -38.29 15.46
C TYR A 464 -1.09 -39.25 14.88
N LYS A 465 -1.18 -40.46 15.43
CA LYS A 465 -2.10 -41.52 14.96
C LYS A 465 -3.55 -41.06 14.73
N PRO A 466 -4.17 -40.20 15.58
CA PRO A 466 -5.53 -39.69 15.34
C PRO A 466 -5.69 -38.75 14.12
N GLN A 467 -4.62 -38.45 13.38
CA GLN A 467 -4.65 -37.67 12.13
C GLN A 467 -4.66 -38.55 10.88
N GLU A 468 -4.33 -39.84 10.99
CA GLU A 468 -4.31 -40.79 9.88
C GLU A 468 -5.73 -40.97 9.32
N GLY A 469 -5.86 -40.95 7.99
CA GLY A 469 -7.15 -41.04 7.29
C GLY A 469 -8.02 -39.78 7.36
N THR A 470 -7.67 -38.74 8.14
CA THR A 470 -8.55 -37.56 8.32
C THR A 470 -8.37 -36.48 7.25
N MET A 471 -7.44 -36.63 6.31
CA MET A 471 -7.14 -35.63 5.26
C MET A 471 -7.43 -36.11 3.83
N ILE A 472 -7.24 -37.40 3.52
CA ILE A 472 -7.46 -37.92 2.17
C ILE A 472 -8.94 -37.71 1.78
N ASN A 473 -9.19 -37.28 0.54
CA ASN A 473 -10.50 -36.91 -0.02
C ASN A 473 -11.20 -35.72 0.64
N THR A 474 -10.59 -35.04 1.62
CA THR A 474 -11.15 -33.79 2.17
C THR A 474 -10.88 -32.59 1.24
N PRO A 475 -11.71 -31.53 1.28
CA PRO A 475 -11.51 -30.33 0.48
C PRO A 475 -10.16 -29.64 0.77
N ALA A 476 -9.38 -29.42 -0.29
CA ALA A 476 -8.12 -28.67 -0.28
C ALA A 476 -8.33 -27.19 -0.66
N VAL A 477 -9.29 -26.92 -1.55
CA VAL A 477 -9.74 -25.56 -1.93
C VAL A 477 -11.26 -25.54 -1.91
N ILE A 478 -11.83 -24.54 -1.24
CA ILE A 478 -13.28 -24.32 -1.17
C ILE A 478 -13.63 -22.88 -1.55
N VAL A 479 -14.84 -22.70 -2.07
CA VAL A 479 -15.44 -21.39 -2.38
C VAL A 479 -16.85 -21.27 -1.83
N GLY A 480 -17.26 -20.04 -1.57
CA GLY A 480 -18.64 -19.68 -1.22
C GLY A 480 -18.82 -18.17 -1.23
N GLU A 481 -19.92 -17.72 -0.65
CA GLU A 481 -20.38 -16.34 -0.68
C GLU A 481 -20.72 -15.85 0.74
N TYR A 482 -20.48 -14.57 1.02
CA TYR A 482 -20.83 -13.89 2.27
C TYR A 482 -21.32 -12.48 1.93
N GLY A 483 -22.61 -12.21 2.13
CA GLY A 483 -23.28 -11.09 1.48
C GLY A 483 -23.09 -11.13 -0.04
N ASP A 484 -22.78 -9.98 -0.64
CA ASP A 484 -22.44 -9.87 -2.05
C ASP A 484 -20.99 -10.28 -2.39
N GLY A 485 -20.19 -10.70 -1.41
CA GLY A 485 -18.79 -11.06 -1.59
C GLY A 485 -18.55 -12.43 -2.23
N ARG A 486 -17.29 -12.73 -2.56
CA ARG A 486 -16.81 -14.09 -2.84
C ARG A 486 -15.73 -14.45 -1.84
N VAL A 487 -15.84 -15.64 -1.26
CA VAL A 487 -14.90 -16.17 -0.27
C VAL A 487 -14.25 -17.42 -0.84
N LEU A 488 -12.93 -17.40 -0.98
CA LEU A 488 -12.14 -18.54 -1.45
C LEU A 488 -11.11 -18.90 -0.37
N CYS A 489 -11.09 -20.18 0.04
CA CYS A 489 -10.18 -20.68 1.06
C CYS A 489 -9.32 -21.80 0.49
N ILE A 490 -8.00 -21.63 0.55
CA ILE A 490 -6.99 -22.62 0.16
C ILE A 490 -6.33 -23.13 1.44
N SER A 491 -6.38 -24.45 1.66
CA SER A 491 -5.67 -25.09 2.76
C SER A 491 -4.14 -25.18 2.53
N PRO A 492 -3.66 -25.73 1.40
CA PRO A 492 -2.22 -25.82 1.14
C PRO A 492 -1.62 -24.49 0.69
N HIS A 493 -0.36 -24.51 0.22
CA HIS A 493 0.42 -23.33 -0.16
C HIS A 493 0.84 -23.31 -1.65
N PRO A 494 -0.10 -23.20 -2.60
CA PRO A 494 0.23 -23.11 -4.02
C PRO A 494 1.05 -21.86 -4.38
N GLU A 495 0.98 -20.78 -3.59
CA GLU A 495 1.83 -19.59 -3.77
C GLU A 495 3.32 -19.87 -3.53
N SER A 496 3.65 -21.00 -2.92
CA SER A 496 5.04 -21.43 -2.69
C SER A 496 5.68 -22.15 -3.88
N THR A 497 4.92 -22.48 -4.95
CA THR A 497 5.39 -23.31 -6.07
C THR A 497 5.15 -22.62 -7.41
N ASP A 498 6.20 -22.36 -8.19
CA ASP A 498 6.07 -21.51 -9.39
C ASP A 498 5.19 -22.10 -10.50
N ALA A 499 5.14 -23.43 -10.63
CA ALA A 499 4.21 -24.12 -11.53
C ALA A 499 2.72 -23.85 -11.19
N LEU A 500 2.41 -23.51 -9.93
CA LEU A 500 1.07 -23.21 -9.45
C LEU A 500 0.76 -21.70 -9.41
N ASN A 501 1.66 -20.84 -9.89
CA ASN A 501 1.41 -19.40 -9.95
C ASN A 501 0.12 -19.06 -10.74
N ARG A 502 -0.19 -19.79 -11.83
CA ARG A 502 -1.42 -19.59 -12.61
C ARG A 502 -2.68 -19.94 -11.82
N LEU A 503 -2.65 -21.00 -11.02
CA LEU A 503 -3.73 -21.41 -10.11
C LEU A 503 -4.06 -20.27 -9.12
N VAL A 504 -3.04 -19.69 -8.49
CA VAL A 504 -3.22 -18.58 -7.54
C VAL A 504 -3.74 -17.31 -8.23
N GLN A 505 -3.23 -16.97 -9.41
CA GLN A 505 -3.73 -15.83 -10.19
C GLN A 505 -5.20 -16.01 -10.59
N ASN A 506 -5.60 -17.21 -11.00
CA ASN A 506 -6.98 -17.52 -11.37
C ASN A 506 -7.93 -17.50 -10.17
N ALA A 507 -7.52 -18.08 -9.02
CA ALA A 507 -8.24 -17.97 -7.76
C ALA A 507 -8.51 -16.51 -7.37
N VAL A 508 -7.50 -15.64 -7.49
CA VAL A 508 -7.64 -14.20 -7.22
C VAL A 508 -8.58 -13.52 -8.20
N ARG A 509 -8.47 -13.77 -9.51
CA ARG A 509 -9.38 -13.20 -10.53
C ARG A 509 -10.84 -13.59 -10.25
N TRP A 510 -11.11 -14.87 -9.97
CA TRP A 510 -12.43 -15.35 -9.63
C TRP A 510 -12.98 -14.69 -8.36
N THR A 511 -12.14 -14.57 -7.33
CA THR A 511 -12.50 -13.95 -6.04
C THR A 511 -12.82 -12.46 -6.19
N ALA A 512 -12.13 -11.75 -7.08
CA ALA A 512 -12.32 -10.32 -7.35
C ALA A 512 -13.66 -9.97 -8.07
N ARG A 513 -14.42 -10.97 -8.54
CA ARG A 513 -15.62 -10.80 -9.39
C ARG A 513 -15.41 -9.98 -10.69
N ARG A 514 -14.17 -9.66 -11.07
CA ARG A 514 -13.87 -9.01 -12.36
C ARG A 514 -14.06 -9.99 -13.52
N ARG A 515 -14.75 -9.54 -14.56
CA ARG A 515 -14.88 -10.23 -15.86
C ARG A 515 -13.63 -9.98 -16.71
#